data_AF-A0A964KQJ7-F1
#
_entry.id   AF-A0A964KQJ7-F1
#
_cell.length_a   1.000
_cell.length_b   1.000
_cell.length_c   1.000
_cell.angle_alpha   90.00
_cell.angle_beta   90.00
_cell.angle_gamma   90.00
#
_symmetry.space_group_name_H-M   'P 1'
#
loop_
_entity.id
_entity.type
_entity.pdbx_description
1 polymer ?
#
loop_
_entity_poly.entity_id
_entity_poly.type
_entity_poly.pdbx_seq_one_letter_code
_entity_poly.pdbx_strand_id
1 'polypeptide(L)' 'MAGRQQDVAAALRGPAQIRRSRVAEDVYLFYGGERPGRWLCVVVKVVDGYGFVITCYLTDAIKIGAPVWTR' A
#
# COMPACT_ATOMS: atom_id res chain seq x y z
N MET A 1 -11.04 7.66 -5.80
CA MET A 1 -10.79 6.21 -5.95
C MET A 1 -11.99 5.42 -6.44
N ALA A 2 -13.18 6.01 -6.57
CA ALA A 2 -14.31 5.37 -7.25
C ALA A 2 -13.90 4.95 -8.68
N GLY A 3 -14.24 3.72 -9.07
CA GLY A 3 -13.90 3.14 -10.37
C GLY A 3 -12.48 2.58 -10.50
N ARG A 4 -11.63 2.69 -9.47
CA ARG A 4 -10.21 2.24 -9.52
C ARG A 4 -9.93 0.96 -8.73
N GLN A 5 -10.95 0.13 -8.51
CA GLN A 5 -10.84 -1.10 -7.73
C GLN A 5 -9.82 -2.07 -8.33
N GLN A 6 -9.69 -2.11 -9.66
CA GLN A 6 -8.71 -2.97 -10.34
C GLN A 6 -7.27 -2.53 -10.04
N ASP A 7 -6.99 -1.22 -10.08
CA ASP A 7 -5.67 -0.67 -9.74
C ASP A 7 -5.28 -0.99 -8.29
N VAL A 8 -6.24 -0.85 -7.37
CA VAL A 8 -6.05 -1.21 -5.96
C VAL A 8 -5.72 -2.69 -5.82
N ALA A 9 -6.48 -3.57 -6.50
CA ALA A 9 -6.24 -5.00 -6.48
C ALA A 9 -4.87 -5.36 -7.09
N ALA A 10 -4.45 -4.68 -8.15
CA ALA A 10 -3.14 -4.88 -8.77
C ALA A 10 -2.00 -4.47 -7.81
N ALA A 11 -2.12 -3.34 -7.12
CA ALA A 11 -1.14 -2.89 -6.14
C ALA A 11 -1.02 -3.84 -4.94
N LEU A 12 -2.10 -4.51 -4.54
CA LEU A 12 -2.08 -5.52 -3.48
C LEU A 12 -1.46 -6.85 -3.94
N ARG A 13 -1.75 -7.30 -5.17
CA ARG A 13 -1.23 -8.57 -5.71
C ARG A 13 0.24 -8.51 -6.13
N GLY A 14 0.66 -7.36 -6.63
CA GLY A 14 2.01 -7.17 -7.17
C GLY A 14 2.55 -5.79 -6.83
N PRO A 15 2.75 -5.46 -5.53
CA PRO A 15 3.35 -4.20 -5.14
C PRO A 15 4.75 -4.05 -5.75
N ALA A 16 5.25 -2.82 -5.76
CA ALA A 16 6.67 -2.51 -5.95
C ALA A 16 7.40 -2.38 -4.61
N GLN A 17 6.73 -1.85 -3.58
CA GLN A 17 7.22 -1.80 -2.21
C GLN A 17 6.11 -2.03 -1.20
N ILE A 18 6.47 -2.64 -0.07
CA ILE A 18 5.62 -2.74 1.12
C ILE A 18 6.36 -2.11 2.28
N ARG A 19 5.67 -1.21 2.99
CA ARG A 19 6.14 -0.62 4.26
C ARG A 19 5.20 -1.01 5.38
N ARG A 20 5.74 -1.32 6.56
CA ARG A 20 4.97 -1.37 7.80
C ARG A 20 4.96 0.01 8.44
N SER A 21 3.80 0.43 8.94
CA SER A 21 3.68 1.69 9.68
C SER A 21 4.57 1.67 10.93
N ARG A 22 5.11 2.84 11.29
CA ARG A 22 5.95 3.01 12.50
C ARG A 22 5.14 3.20 13.77
N VAL A 23 3.86 3.55 13.64
CA VAL A 23 2.99 3.91 14.77
C VAL A 23 1.84 2.94 14.98
N ALA A 24 1.63 2.01 14.04
CA ALA A 24 0.58 0.99 14.08
C ALA A 24 1.12 -0.27 13.40
N GLU A 25 1.59 -1.25 14.19
CA GLU A 25 2.31 -2.41 13.66
C GLU A 25 1.41 -3.35 12.83
N ASP A 26 0.10 -3.25 13.02
CA ASP A 26 -0.95 -3.92 12.28
C ASP A 26 -1.29 -3.23 10.94
N VAL A 27 -0.63 -2.12 10.61
CA VAL A 27 -0.87 -1.36 9.37
C VAL A 27 0.28 -1.49 8.39
N TYR A 28 -0.08 -1.88 7.17
CA TYR A 28 0.81 -2.06 6.02
C TYR A 28 0.43 -1.11 4.89
N LEU A 29 1.44 -0.61 4.19
CA LEU A 29 1.30 0.32 3.06
C LEU A 29 1.89 -0.37 1.82
N PHE A 30 1.01 -0.71 0.89
CA PHE A 30 1.36 -1.30 -0.38
C PHE A 30 1.48 -0.20 -1.43
N TYR A 31 2.66 -0.08 -2.02
CA TYR A 31 2.93 0.87 -3.10
C TYR A 31 2.97 0.10 -4.41
N GLY A 32 2.04 0.41 -5.30
CA GLY A 32 2.01 -0.08 -6.67
C GLY A 32 1.77 1.06 -7.65
N GLY A 33 1.47 0.70 -8.89
CA GLY A 33 1.10 1.69 -9.92
C GLY A 33 2.28 2.32 -10.66
N GLU A 34 1.91 3.07 -11.69
CA GLU A 34 2.67 3.32 -12.90
C GLU A 34 3.68 4.46 -12.74
N ARG A 35 4.97 4.10 -12.77
CA ARG A 35 6.15 4.99 -12.87
C ARG A 35 6.62 5.58 -11.53
N PRO A 36 7.95 5.73 -11.32
CA PRO A 36 8.50 6.43 -10.17
C PRO A 36 7.90 7.83 -10.03
N GLY A 37 7.51 8.22 -8.80
CA GLY A 37 6.94 9.54 -8.53
C GLY A 37 5.42 9.64 -8.74
N ARG A 38 4.72 8.55 -9.04
CA ARG A 38 3.25 8.50 -9.07
C ARG A 38 2.72 7.17 -8.55
N TRP A 39 2.88 6.96 -7.26
CA TRP A 39 2.47 5.75 -6.57
C TRP A 39 0.99 5.73 -6.26
N LEU A 40 0.38 4.56 -6.39
CA LEU A 40 -0.84 4.21 -5.67
C LEU A 40 -0.45 3.57 -4.34
N CYS A 41 -0.79 4.26 -3.25
CA CYS A 41 -0.65 3.74 -1.90
C CYS A 41 -1.97 3.11 -1.46
N VAL A 42 -1.95 1.84 -1.10
CA VAL A 42 -3.07 1.10 -0.51
C VAL A 42 -2.72 0.79 0.94
N VAL A 43 -3.49 1.35 1.87
CA VAL A 43 -3.27 1.16 3.31
C VAL A 43 -4.17 0.03 3.79
N VAL A 44 -3.56 -1.01 4.35
CA VAL A 44 -4.23 -2.22 4.84
C VAL A 44 -4.00 -2.36 6.33
N LYS A 45 -5.07 -2.61 7.10
CA LYS A 45 -4.97 -3.09 8.48
C LYS A 45 -5.08 -4.61 8.48
N VAL A 46 -4.22 -5.29 9.22
CA VAL A 46 -4.25 -6.74 9.40
C VAL A 46 -4.64 -7.06 10.84
N VAL A 47 -5.74 -7.78 11.02
CA VAL A 47 -6.25 -8.21 12.34
C VAL A 47 -6.58 -9.69 12.24
N ASP A 48 -6.07 -10.50 13.18
CA ASP A 48 -6.30 -11.95 13.24
C ASP A 48 -6.01 -12.69 11.92
N GLY A 49 -4.98 -12.24 11.20
CA GLY A 49 -4.59 -12.81 9.90
C GLY A 49 -5.42 -12.32 8.70
N TYR A 50 -6.43 -11.49 8.92
CA TYR A 50 -7.26 -10.90 7.87
C TYR A 50 -6.89 -9.45 7.59
N GLY A 51 -6.69 -9.13 6.31
CA GLY A 51 -6.39 -7.77 5.85
C GLY A 51 -7.63 -7.06 5.30
N PHE A 52 -7.83 -5.79 5.67
CA PHE A 52 -8.82 -4.93 5.03
C PHE A 52 -8.23 -3.57 4.65
N VAL A 53 -8.69 -3.03 3.53
CA VAL A 53 -8.26 -1.71 3.04
C VAL A 53 -8.91 -0.63 3.90
N ILE A 54 -8.10 0.22 4.52
CA ILE A 54 -8.54 1.39 5.29
C ILE A 54 -8.77 2.56 4.33
N THR A 55 -7.79 2.81 3.46
CA THR A 55 -7.81 3.92 2.51
C THR A 55 -6.83 3.68 1.36
N CYS A 56 -7.08 4.34 0.23
CA CYS A 56 -6.18 4.37 -0.91
C CYS A 56 -6.02 5.80 -1.43
N TYR A 57 -4.81 6.18 -1.79
CA TYR A 57 -4.53 7.51 -2.33
C TYR A 57 -3.34 7.48 -3.29
N LEU A 58 -3.29 8.46 -4.20
CA LEU A 58 -2.11 8.70 -5.02
C LEU A 58 -1.10 9.56 -4.26
N THR A 59 0.18 9.29 -4.45
CA THR A 59 1.28 10.02 -3.81
C THR A 59 2.52 9.97 -4.71
N ASP A 60 3.33 11.02 -4.69
CA ASP A 60 4.63 11.05 -5.36
C ASP A 60 5.75 10.45 -4.51
N ALA A 61 5.56 10.43 -3.19
CA ALA A 61 6.52 9.89 -2.23
C ALA A 61 6.05 8.57 -1.58
N ILE A 62 7.03 7.71 -1.27
CA ILE A 62 6.86 6.55 -0.40
C ILE A 62 7.05 7.01 1.05
N LYS A 63 6.08 6.72 1.93
CA LYS A 63 6.21 7.09 3.35
C LYS A 63 7.38 6.37 4.02
N ILE A 64 8.04 7.10 4.92
CA ILE A 64 9.07 6.56 5.80
C ILE A 64 8.42 5.55 6.75
N GLY A 65 8.73 4.27 6.55
CA GLY A 65 8.22 3.13 7.31
C GLY A 65 9.20 1.97 7.28
N ALA A 66 8.99 0.99 8.16
CA ALA A 66 9.86 -0.19 8.19
C ALA A 66 9.73 -0.94 6.85
N PRO A 67 10.84 -1.19 6.13
CA PRO A 67 10.78 -1.94 4.88
C PRO A 67 10.33 -3.37 5.18
N VAL A 68 9.32 -3.83 4.45
CA VAL A 68 8.85 -5.22 4.53
C VAL A 68 9.28 -5.97 3.28
N TRP A 69 9.13 -5.33 2.12
CA TRP A 69 9.45 -5.95 0.83
C TRP A 69 9.68 -4.89 -0.24
N THR A 70 10.57 -5.20 -1.19
CA THR A 70 10.86 -4.43 -2.40
C THR A 70 11.11 -5.41 -3.54
N ARG A 71 10.55 -5.14 -4.73
CA ARG A 71 10.86 -5.90 -5.95
C ARG A 71 12.25 -5.62 -6.47
#